data_AF-A0A7C5MS80-F1
#
_entry.id   AF-A0A7C5MS80-F1
#
_cell.length_a   1.000
_cell.length_b   1.000
_cell.length_c   1.000
_cell.angle_alpha   90.00
_cell.angle_beta   90.00
_cell.angle_gamma   90.00
#
_symmetry.space_group_name_H-M   'P 1'
#
loop_
_entity.id
_entity.type
_entity.pdbx_description
1 polymer ?
#
loop_
_entity_poly.entity_id
_entity_poly.type
_entity_poly.pdbx_seq_one_letter_code
_entity_poly.pdbx_strand_id
1 'polypeptide(L)'
;MKVIKDTKWDSGLEIVEPEVLIKRNVLDILWSIEKKIDTEFAVLFKGKWEKEGFIVDNEYYIPKQKVSYASVDFIEDISKKRAEGFNTIVHKHPSKFGFSSADEDSINAHFICSLIYHRGEIVDSNLVIQINGDVKIKLKPKVSIIPNEVTDINISNIEKEKEPEISVWHKPYEDFYGYYGLYGYVYEERKKKKEDKR
;
A
#
# COMPACT_ATOMS: atom_id res chain seq x y z
N MET A 1 30.79 -0.40 21.27
CA MET A 1 30.43 1.04 21.40
C MET A 1 28.93 1.16 21.22
N LYS A 2 28.22 1.74 22.19
CA LYS A 2 26.77 1.99 22.08
C LYS A 2 26.64 3.41 21.53
N VAL A 3 26.31 3.55 20.24
CA VAL A 3 26.04 4.86 19.66
C VAL A 3 24.71 5.34 20.24
N ILE A 4 24.77 6.37 21.08
CA ILE A 4 23.58 7.06 21.56
C ILE A 4 23.14 7.93 20.38
N LYS A 5 21.99 7.63 19.77
CA LYS A 5 21.36 8.53 18.78
C LYS A 5 20.81 9.71 19.58
N ASP A 6 21.43 10.88 19.46
CA ASP A 6 20.83 12.11 19.94
C ASP A 6 19.52 12.34 19.17
N THR A 7 18.44 12.60 19.90
CA THR A 7 17.11 12.83 19.35
C THR A 7 16.79 14.31 19.22
N LYS A 8 17.68 15.18 19.71
CA LYS A 8 17.55 16.64 19.66
C LYS A 8 18.91 17.31 19.42
N TRP A 9 18.90 18.37 18.61
CA TRP A 9 20.02 19.28 18.48
C TRP A 9 20.14 20.21 19.69
N ASP A 10 21.31 20.83 19.88
CA ASP A 10 21.55 21.86 20.92
C ASP A 10 20.60 23.06 20.81
N SER A 11 20.01 23.27 19.63
CA SER A 11 18.97 24.28 19.36
C SER A 11 17.58 23.90 19.90
N GLY A 12 17.41 22.68 20.42
CA GLY A 12 16.12 22.13 20.85
C GLY A 12 15.29 21.50 19.72
N LEU A 13 15.79 21.52 18.46
CA LEU A 13 15.13 20.90 17.32
C LEU A 13 15.19 19.37 17.39
N GLU A 14 14.07 18.71 17.11
CA GLU A 14 13.99 17.25 17.07
C GLU A 14 14.62 16.68 15.78
N ILE A 15 15.44 15.65 15.96
CA ILE A 15 16.00 14.87 14.85
C ILE A 15 14.98 13.80 14.51
N VAL A 16 14.28 14.01 13.39
CA VAL A 16 13.31 13.05 12.86
C VAL A 16 13.86 12.37 11.61
N GLU A 17 13.57 11.08 11.45
CA GLU A 17 13.77 10.40 10.18
C GLU A 17 12.63 10.79 9.23
N PRO A 18 12.91 11.28 8.02
CA PRO A 18 11.86 11.69 7.09
C PRO A 18 11.05 10.45 6.67
N GLU A 19 9.73 10.55 6.76
CA GLU A 19 8.81 9.46 6.42
C GLU A 19 7.79 9.92 5.36
N VAL A 20 7.53 9.04 4.39
CA VAL A 20 6.44 9.16 3.42
C VAL A 20 5.38 8.13 3.77
N LEU A 21 4.17 8.61 4.04
CA LEU A 21 3.02 7.79 4.39
C LEU A 21 2.10 7.69 3.18
N ILE A 22 1.90 6.49 2.67
CA ILE A 22 1.14 6.26 1.44
C ILE A 22 -0.20 5.61 1.80
N LYS A 23 -1.32 6.27 1.48
CA LYS A 23 -2.64 5.66 1.64
C LYS A 23 -2.76 4.41 0.77
N ARG A 24 -3.34 3.34 1.31
CA ARG A 24 -3.50 2.05 0.60
C ARG A 24 -4.12 2.20 -0.80
N ASN A 25 -5.10 3.08 -0.96
CA ASN A 25 -5.76 3.34 -2.25
C ASN A 25 -4.79 3.77 -3.36
N VAL A 26 -3.65 4.40 -3.04
CA VAL A 26 -2.62 4.76 -4.03
C VAL A 26 -2.08 3.49 -4.70
N LEU A 27 -1.77 2.45 -3.91
CA LEU A 27 -1.31 1.18 -4.47
C LEU A 27 -2.39 0.48 -5.29
N ASP A 28 -3.64 0.55 -4.85
CA ASP A 28 -4.76 -0.07 -5.56
C ASP A 28 -5.00 0.60 -6.92
N ILE A 29 -4.81 1.93 -7.03
CA ILE A 29 -4.83 2.68 -8.29
C ILE A 29 -3.70 2.23 -9.20
N LEU A 30 -2.46 2.22 -8.70
CA LEU A 30 -1.27 1.82 -9.48
C LEU A 30 -1.39 0.39 -10.00
N TRP A 31 -1.85 -0.54 -9.15
CA TRP A 31 -2.08 -1.92 -9.51
C TRP A 31 -3.16 -2.08 -10.59
N SER A 32 -4.21 -1.26 -10.52
CA SER A 32 -5.28 -1.25 -11.53
C SER A 32 -4.79 -0.75 -12.90
N ILE A 33 -3.81 0.15 -12.92
CA ILE A 33 -3.15 0.62 -14.14
C ILE A 33 -2.20 -0.44 -14.68
N GLU A 34 -1.37 -1.05 -13.82
CA GLU A 34 -0.40 -2.09 -14.20
C GLU A 34 -1.07 -3.29 -14.89
N LYS A 35 -2.28 -3.66 -14.48
CA LYS A 35 -3.08 -4.71 -15.16
C LYS A 35 -3.36 -4.43 -16.65
N LYS A 36 -3.27 -3.17 -17.07
CA LYS A 36 -3.54 -2.72 -18.45
C LYS A 36 -2.27 -2.29 -19.18
N ILE A 37 -1.24 -1.88 -18.44
CA ILE A 37 0.00 -1.31 -18.98
C ILE A 37 1.19 -2.00 -18.31
N ASP A 38 1.87 -2.87 -19.06
CA ASP A 38 3.02 -3.63 -18.56
C ASP A 38 4.37 -2.90 -18.73
N THR A 39 4.41 -1.80 -19.47
CA THR A 39 5.59 -0.95 -19.61
C THR A 39 5.67 0.08 -18.49
N GLU A 40 6.60 1.03 -18.60
CA GLU A 40 6.61 2.19 -17.71
C GLU A 40 5.32 3.01 -17.83
N PHE A 41 4.99 3.72 -16.76
CA PHE A 41 3.95 4.76 -16.74
C PHE A 41 4.18 5.65 -15.53
N ALA A 42 3.67 6.88 -15.58
CA ALA A 42 3.68 7.82 -14.48
C ALA A 42 2.27 8.29 -14.11
N VAL A 43 2.05 8.50 -12.81
CA VAL A 43 0.81 9.01 -12.23
C VAL A 43 1.16 10.11 -11.24
N LEU A 44 0.42 11.20 -11.28
CA LEU A 44 0.56 12.27 -10.31
C LEU A 44 -0.43 12.08 -9.17
N PHE A 45 0.01 12.36 -7.95
CA PHE A 45 -0.81 12.36 -6.75
C PHE A 45 -0.65 13.68 -6.00
N LYS A 46 -1.65 14.01 -5.19
CA LYS A 46 -1.51 15.07 -4.19
C LYS A 46 -0.89 14.50 -2.92
N GLY A 47 0.02 15.26 -2.32
CA GLY A 47 0.55 14.97 -1.01
C GLY A 47 0.69 16.22 -0.16
N LYS A 48 0.82 16.04 1.15
CA LYS A 48 0.94 17.14 2.11
C LYS A 48 1.81 16.74 3.29
N TRP A 49 2.49 17.74 3.86
CA TRP A 49 3.20 17.56 5.11
C TRP A 49 2.20 17.58 6.27
N GLU A 50 2.29 16.57 7.11
CA GLU A 50 1.62 16.46 8.40
C GLU A 50 2.67 16.19 9.48
N LYS A 51 2.25 16.13 10.74
CA LYS A 51 3.15 15.94 11.89
C LYS A 51 3.95 14.63 11.78
N GLU A 52 3.33 13.60 11.22
CA GLU A 52 3.89 12.25 11.10
C GLU A 52 4.79 12.07 9.87
N GLY A 53 4.75 12.99 8.91
CA GLY A 53 5.53 12.91 7.68
C GLY A 53 4.80 13.47 6.46
N PHE A 54 5.29 13.14 5.26
CA PHE A 54 4.65 13.53 4.01
C PHE A 54 3.62 12.47 3.60
N ILE A 55 2.33 12.82 3.67
CA ILE A 55 1.23 11.92 3.33
C ILE A 55 0.91 12.03 1.84
N VAL A 56 0.88 10.91 1.12
CA VAL A 56 0.40 10.80 -0.26
C VAL A 56 -1.06 10.34 -0.25
N ASP A 57 -1.93 11.18 -0.79
CA ASP A 57 -3.37 10.95 -0.86
C ASP A 57 -3.77 10.20 -2.14
N ASN A 58 -5.02 9.73 -2.19
CA ASN A 58 -5.57 8.97 -3.32
C ASN A 58 -6.16 9.85 -4.43
N GLU A 59 -6.09 11.19 -4.32
CA GLU A 59 -6.43 12.08 -5.42
C GLU A 59 -5.31 12.03 -6.47
N TYR A 60 -5.65 11.58 -7.68
CA TYR A 60 -4.68 11.26 -8.72
C TYR A 60 -5.03 11.89 -10.07
N TYR A 61 -4.01 12.05 -10.90
CA TYR A 61 -4.12 12.47 -12.28
C TYR A 61 -3.14 11.66 -13.13
N ILE A 62 -3.61 11.12 -14.26
CA ILE A 62 -2.76 10.41 -15.22
C ILE A 62 -2.51 11.35 -16.39
N PRO A 63 -1.29 11.90 -16.56
CA PRO A 63 -0.98 12.74 -17.70
C PRO A 63 -1.00 11.96 -19.01
N LYS A 64 -1.29 12.66 -20.10
CA LYS A 64 -1.01 12.22 -21.47
C LYS A 64 0.49 12.01 -21.62
N GLN A 65 0.87 10.78 -21.89
CA GLN A 65 2.25 10.33 -21.93
C GLN A 65 2.45 9.31 -23.03
N LYS A 66 3.65 9.28 -23.62
CA LYS A 66 4.16 8.15 -24.41
C LYS A 66 5.07 7.35 -23.51
N VAL A 67 4.89 6.04 -23.51
CA VAL A 67 5.66 5.16 -22.63
C VAL A 67 6.40 4.14 -23.46
N SER A 68 7.62 3.85 -23.03
CA SER A 68 8.43 2.76 -23.54
C SER A 68 8.78 1.81 -22.39
N TYR A 69 9.63 0.82 -22.66
CA TYR A 69 10.13 -0.08 -21.61
C TYR A 69 11.13 0.61 -20.66
N ALA A 70 11.65 1.79 -21.03
CA ALA A 70 12.74 2.45 -20.31
C ALA A 70 12.53 3.97 -20.18
N SER A 71 11.36 4.49 -20.56
CA SER A 71 11.07 5.92 -20.44
C SER A 71 9.58 6.23 -20.39
N VAL A 72 9.28 7.37 -19.77
CA VAL A 72 7.98 8.05 -19.82
C VAL A 72 8.19 9.47 -20.34
N ASP A 73 7.57 9.78 -21.48
CA ASP A 73 7.59 11.10 -22.10
C ASP A 73 6.23 11.79 -21.96
N PHE A 74 6.15 12.88 -21.21
CA PHE A 74 4.92 13.65 -21.08
C PHE A 74 4.62 14.43 -22.37
N ILE A 75 3.42 14.24 -22.92
CA ILE A 75 2.95 14.93 -24.12
C ILE A 75 2.33 16.28 -23.74
N GLU A 76 1.79 16.37 -22.52
CA GLU A 76 1.22 17.60 -21.99
C GLU A 76 2.10 18.28 -20.95
N ASP A 77 1.88 19.58 -20.76
CA ASP A 77 2.57 20.37 -19.75
C ASP A 77 1.99 20.10 -18.35
N ILE A 78 2.70 19.29 -17.58
CA ILE A 78 2.35 18.91 -16.21
C ILE A 78 2.57 20.03 -15.20
N SER A 79 3.19 21.16 -15.56
CA SER A 79 3.44 22.28 -14.64
C SER A 79 2.14 22.86 -14.07
N LYS A 80 1.08 22.90 -14.88
CA LYS A 80 -0.26 23.33 -14.45
C LYS A 80 -0.82 22.42 -13.37
N LYS A 81 -0.65 21.11 -13.52
CA LYS A 81 -1.11 20.13 -12.52
C LYS A 81 -0.33 20.26 -11.21
N ARG A 82 0.97 20.56 -11.27
CA ARG A 82 1.74 20.89 -10.06
C ARG A 82 1.18 22.12 -9.34
N ALA A 83 0.79 23.16 -10.08
CA ALA A 83 0.15 24.35 -9.51
C ALA A 83 -1.23 24.06 -8.89
N GLU A 84 -1.95 23.04 -9.40
CA GLU A 84 -3.19 22.51 -8.81
C GLU A 84 -2.95 21.61 -7.56
N GLY A 85 -1.70 21.42 -7.14
CA GLY A 85 -1.33 20.67 -5.94
C GLY A 85 -0.90 19.22 -6.19
N PHE A 86 -0.81 18.76 -7.44
CA PHE A 86 -0.24 17.46 -7.78
C PHE A 86 1.29 17.50 -7.66
N ASN A 87 1.77 17.39 -6.43
CA ASN A 87 3.17 17.57 -6.03
C ASN A 87 3.92 16.26 -5.81
N THR A 88 3.26 15.12 -6.02
CA THR A 88 3.84 13.79 -5.93
C THR A 88 3.79 13.12 -7.29
N ILE A 89 4.88 12.50 -7.72
CA ILE A 89 4.92 11.64 -8.89
C ILE A 89 5.24 10.20 -8.49
N VAL A 90 4.50 9.26 -9.05
CA VAL A 90 4.80 7.84 -8.97
C VAL A 90 5.00 7.34 -10.38
N HIS A 91 6.14 6.71 -10.67
CA HIS A 91 6.32 6.01 -11.93
C HIS A 91 6.69 4.55 -11.72
N LYS A 92 6.22 3.71 -12.64
CA LYS A 92 6.41 2.26 -12.61
C LYS A 92 7.67 1.88 -13.36
N HIS A 93 8.53 1.07 -12.73
CA HIS A 93 9.61 0.38 -13.44
C HIS A 93 9.20 -1.07 -13.78
N PRO A 94 9.50 -1.58 -14.99
CA PRO A 94 9.24 -2.98 -15.35
C PRO A 94 10.08 -3.96 -14.52
N SER A 95 11.22 -3.48 -14.03
CA SER A 95 12.14 -4.22 -13.15
C SER A 95 12.31 -3.50 -11.82
N LYS A 96 12.68 -4.23 -10.77
CA LYS A 96 12.86 -3.69 -9.41
C LYS A 96 14.19 -2.92 -9.27
N PHE A 97 14.27 -1.77 -9.93
CA PHE A 97 15.39 -0.82 -9.82
C PHE A 97 14.92 0.50 -9.21
N GLY A 98 15.80 1.17 -8.48
CA GLY A 98 15.58 2.55 -8.01
C GLY A 98 15.66 3.57 -9.14
N PHE A 99 15.63 4.85 -8.79
CA PHE A 99 15.72 5.93 -9.78
C PHE A 99 17.01 5.85 -10.62
N SER A 100 16.89 6.01 -11.93
CA SER A 100 18.03 6.22 -12.83
C SER A 100 18.55 7.66 -12.71
N SER A 101 19.79 7.92 -13.15
CA SER A 101 20.32 9.29 -13.20
C SER A 101 19.45 10.22 -14.06
N ALA A 102 18.87 9.71 -15.15
CA ALA A 102 17.94 10.48 -15.98
C ALA A 102 16.67 10.86 -15.21
N ASP A 103 16.14 9.96 -14.37
CA ASP A 103 14.96 10.27 -13.54
C ASP A 103 15.28 11.35 -12.52
N GLU A 104 16.48 11.29 -11.91
CA GLU A 104 16.93 12.28 -10.93
C GLU A 104 17.02 13.69 -11.51
N ASP A 105 17.56 13.82 -12.72
CA ASP A 105 17.83 15.11 -13.36
C ASP A 105 16.61 15.69 -14.09
N SER A 106 15.56 14.89 -14.33
CA SER A 106 14.37 15.31 -15.08
C SER A 106 13.10 15.23 -14.24
N ILE A 107 12.43 14.08 -14.25
CA ILE A 107 11.10 13.87 -13.70
C ILE A 107 11.07 14.19 -12.21
N ASN A 108 12.07 13.72 -11.45
CA ASN A 108 12.08 13.86 -9.98
C ASN A 108 12.39 15.29 -9.51
N ALA A 109 13.12 16.08 -10.29
CA ALA A 109 13.62 17.40 -9.86
C ALA A 109 12.50 18.44 -9.62
N HIS A 110 11.29 18.15 -10.12
CA HIS A 110 10.17 19.07 -10.14
C HIS A 110 9.03 18.72 -9.17
N PHE A 111 9.14 17.63 -8.42
CA PHE A 111 8.13 17.20 -7.46
C PHE A 111 8.68 17.22 -6.04
N ILE A 112 7.79 17.42 -5.07
CA ILE A 112 8.15 17.35 -3.65
C ILE A 112 8.41 15.90 -3.27
N CYS A 113 7.60 14.98 -3.78
CA CYS A 113 7.75 13.56 -3.54
C CYS A 113 7.82 12.81 -4.88
N SER A 114 8.78 11.91 -5.00
CA SER A 114 8.90 11.01 -6.14
C SER A 114 9.00 9.58 -5.63
N LEU A 115 8.27 8.67 -6.25
CA LEU A 115 8.18 7.27 -5.83
C LEU A 115 8.37 6.35 -7.04
N ILE A 116 9.08 5.24 -6.83
CA ILE A 116 9.12 4.13 -7.79
C ILE A 116 8.15 3.05 -7.34
N TYR A 117 7.28 2.66 -8.26
CA TYR A 117 6.38 1.54 -8.11
C TYR A 117 6.85 0.33 -8.92
N HIS A 118 6.70 -0.86 -8.36
CA HIS A 118 6.93 -2.12 -9.06
C HIS A 118 6.02 -3.20 -8.48
N ARG A 119 5.14 -3.81 -9.29
CA ARG A 119 4.37 -5.02 -8.92
C ARG A 119 3.71 -4.98 -7.54
N GLY A 120 2.96 -3.93 -7.27
CA GLY A 120 2.19 -3.78 -6.03
C GLY A 120 2.95 -3.18 -4.84
N GLU A 121 4.25 -2.88 -4.98
CA GLU A 121 5.07 -2.28 -3.93
C GLU A 121 5.73 -0.96 -4.38
N ILE A 122 6.06 -0.12 -3.40
CA ILE A 122 6.91 1.07 -3.60
C ILE A 122 8.32 0.66 -3.21
N VAL A 123 9.25 0.79 -4.16
CA VAL A 123 10.59 0.22 -4.04
C VAL A 123 11.68 1.27 -3.83
N ASP A 124 11.39 2.52 -4.17
CA ASP A 124 12.26 3.66 -3.92
C ASP A 124 11.43 4.93 -3.75
N SER A 125 12.00 5.91 -3.05
CA SER A 125 11.37 7.19 -2.73
C SER A 125 12.40 8.30 -2.63
N ASN A 126 11.97 9.51 -2.96
CA ASN A 126 12.72 10.74 -2.78
C ASN A 126 11.78 11.82 -2.26
N LEU A 127 12.25 12.60 -1.28
CA LEU A 127 11.62 13.86 -0.90
C LEU A 127 12.55 15.02 -1.23
N VAL A 128 12.00 16.06 -1.85
CA VAL A 128 12.72 17.28 -2.19
C VAL A 128 12.13 18.43 -1.38
N ILE A 129 12.97 19.04 -0.55
CA ILE A 129 12.61 20.19 0.27
C ILE A 129 13.38 21.41 -0.26
N GLN A 130 12.65 22.45 -0.66
CA GLN A 130 13.23 23.73 -1.02
C GLN A 130 13.57 24.49 0.28
N ILE A 131 14.84 24.85 0.50
CA ILE A 131 15.22 25.67 1.66
C ILE A 131 15.08 27.17 1.35
N ASN A 132 15.62 27.58 0.20
CA ASN A 132 15.57 28.95 -0.33
C ASN A 132 15.53 28.87 -1.87
N GLY A 133 15.47 29.99 -2.60
CA GLY A 133 15.26 29.99 -4.07
C GLY A 133 16.21 29.08 -4.87
N ASP A 134 17.45 28.92 -4.42
CA ASP A 134 18.51 28.26 -5.20
C ASP A 134 18.92 26.88 -4.64
N VAL A 135 18.51 26.54 -3.41
CA VAL A 135 18.96 25.33 -2.71
C VAL A 135 17.80 24.38 -2.40
N LYS A 136 17.95 23.15 -2.87
CA LYS A 136 17.07 22.01 -2.58
C LYS A 136 17.85 20.95 -1.81
N ILE A 137 17.22 20.36 -0.79
CA ILE A 137 17.68 19.13 -0.14
C ILE A 137 16.88 17.97 -0.70
N LYS A 138 17.59 16.92 -1.09
CA LYS A 138 17.00 15.62 -1.44
C LYS A 138 17.21 14.66 -0.28
N LEU A 139 16.11 14.09 0.21
CA LEU A 139 16.08 13.13 1.30
C LEU A 139 15.65 11.77 0.76
N LYS A 140 16.20 10.71 1.35
CA LYS A 140 15.72 9.32 1.17
C LYS A 140 14.84 8.96 2.37
N PRO A 141 13.51 9.10 2.26
CA PRO A 141 12.63 8.83 3.37
C PRO A 141 12.34 7.34 3.53
N LYS A 142 11.99 6.96 4.75
CA LYS A 142 11.28 5.69 4.98
C LYS A 142 9.90 5.77 4.34
N VAL A 143 9.44 4.67 3.75
CA VAL A 143 8.08 4.57 3.19
C VAL A 143 7.25 3.63 4.05
N SER A 144 6.06 4.07 4.44
CA SER A 144 5.08 3.26 5.15
C SER A 144 3.73 3.32 4.45
N ILE A 145 3.08 2.16 4.30
CA ILE A 145 1.71 2.09 3.78
C ILE A 145 0.75 2.21 4.96
N ILE A 146 -0.13 3.21 4.92
CA ILE A 146 -1.13 3.45 5.95
C ILE A 146 -2.53 3.02 5.45
N PRO A 147 -3.39 2.52 6.35
CA PRO A 147 -4.78 2.26 6.00
C PRO A 147 -5.47 3.55 5.56
N ASN A 148 -6.54 3.43 4.77
CA ASN A 148 -7.38 4.57 4.47
C ASN A 148 -8.09 5.00 5.78
N GLU A 149 -8.20 6.30 6.01
CA GLU A 149 -9.07 6.82 7.05
C GLU A 149 -10.51 6.42 6.71
N VAL A 150 -11.05 5.46 7.46
CA VAL A 150 -12.47 5.13 7.43
C VAL A 150 -13.13 6.02 8.48
N THR A 151 -13.67 7.16 8.07
CA THR A 151 -14.44 8.02 8.96
C THR A 151 -15.83 7.42 9.18
N ASP A 152 -16.14 7.09 10.44
CA ASP A 152 -17.46 6.76 11.00
C ASP A 152 -18.45 6.07 10.05
N ILE A 153 -18.37 4.74 10.01
CA ILE A 153 -19.41 3.94 9.36
C ILE A 153 -20.67 4.00 10.24
N ASN A 154 -21.70 4.70 9.77
CA ASN A 154 -23.01 4.65 10.40
C ASN A 154 -23.65 3.28 10.14
N ILE A 155 -23.55 2.39 11.14
CA ILE A 155 -24.15 1.05 11.14
C ILE A 155 -25.54 1.02 11.79
N SER A 156 -26.18 2.17 12.06
CA SER A 156 -27.47 2.24 12.76
C SER A 156 -28.59 1.45 12.09
N ASN A 157 -28.44 1.16 10.79
CA ASN A 157 -29.44 0.47 9.97
C ASN A 157 -29.13 -1.02 9.76
N ILE A 158 -28.14 -1.58 10.47
CA ILE A 158 -27.81 -3.01 10.40
C ILE A 158 -28.45 -3.72 11.59
N GLU A 159 -29.49 -4.52 11.33
CA GLU A 159 -30.09 -5.41 12.32
C GLU A 159 -29.46 -6.80 12.23
N LYS A 160 -29.05 -7.36 13.38
CA LYS A 160 -28.61 -8.75 13.45
C LYS A 160 -29.84 -9.66 13.48
N GLU A 161 -29.92 -10.61 12.56
CA GLU A 161 -30.89 -11.70 12.66
C GLU A 161 -30.60 -12.51 13.93
N LYS A 162 -31.64 -12.88 14.69
CA LYS A 162 -31.46 -13.73 15.87
C LYS A 162 -30.90 -15.08 15.41
N GLU A 163 -29.82 -15.52 16.03
CA GLU A 163 -29.32 -16.88 15.81
C GLU A 163 -30.46 -17.88 16.05
N PRO A 164 -30.68 -18.85 15.15
CA PRO A 164 -31.73 -19.85 15.35
C PRO A 164 -31.41 -20.63 16.63
N GLU A 165 -32.38 -20.70 17.55
CA GLU A 165 -32.31 -21.65 18.66
C GLU A 165 -32.28 -23.06 18.07
N ILE A 166 -31.09 -23.65 18.01
CA ILE A 166 -30.94 -25.08 17.69
C ILE A 166 -31.50 -25.85 18.89
N SER A 167 -32.79 -26.13 18.87
CA SER A 167 -33.39 -27.13 19.74
C SER A 167 -32.96 -28.51 19.24
N VAL A 168 -31.95 -29.08 19.89
CA VAL A 168 -31.56 -30.48 19.66
C VAL A 168 -32.67 -31.35 20.26
N TRP A 169 -33.63 -31.76 19.44
CA TRP A 169 -34.59 -32.79 19.82
C TRP A 169 -33.86 -34.12 19.95
N HIS A 170 -33.41 -34.46 21.17
CA HIS A 170 -33.10 -35.84 21.53
C HIS A 170 -34.42 -36.61 21.55
N LYS A 171 -34.75 -37.30 20.46
CA LYS A 171 -35.66 -38.44 20.55
C LYS A 171 -34.90 -39.58 21.24
N PRO A 172 -35.33 -40.07 22.42
CA PRO A 172 -34.82 -41.33 22.92
C PRO A 172 -35.17 -42.42 21.90
N TYR A 173 -34.14 -43.09 21.42
CA TYR A 173 -34.23 -44.17 20.43
C TYR A 173 -34.66 -45.44 21.16
N GLU A 174 -35.96 -45.58 21.43
CA GLU A 174 -36.55 -46.89 21.76
C GLU A 174 -37.21 -47.42 20.49
N ASP A 175 -36.69 -48.56 20.05
CA ASP A 175 -37.26 -49.52 19.10
C ASP A 175 -37.50 -49.07 17.66
N PHE A 176 -36.46 -49.21 16.83
CA PHE A 176 -36.66 -49.77 15.49
C PHE A 176 -35.46 -50.61 15.05
N TYR A 177 -35.55 -51.91 15.29
CA TYR A 177 -34.81 -52.93 14.54
C TYR A 177 -35.12 -52.75 13.05
N GLY A 178 -34.11 -52.51 12.22
CA GLY A 178 -34.31 -52.43 10.78
C GLY A 178 -33.10 -51.95 9.99
N TYR A 179 -32.04 -52.77 9.95
CA TYR A 179 -31.27 -53.08 8.75
C TYR A 179 -31.13 -51.95 7.69
N TYR A 180 -30.01 -51.21 7.71
CA TYR A 180 -29.08 -51.10 6.56
C TYR A 180 -27.82 -50.38 7.06
N GLY A 181 -26.76 -51.19 7.24
CA GLY A 181 -25.42 -50.71 7.49
C GLY A 181 -24.74 -50.21 6.22
N LEU A 182 -23.54 -49.68 6.45
CA LEU A 182 -22.55 -49.18 5.50
C LEU A 182 -22.92 -47.88 4.81
N TYR A 183 -22.44 -46.75 5.36
CA TYR A 183 -21.54 -45.80 4.69
C TYR A 183 -21.32 -44.63 5.65
N GLY A 184 -20.28 -44.71 6.49
CA GLY A 184 -20.00 -43.60 7.42
C GLY A 184 -18.78 -43.72 8.33
N TYR A 185 -18.23 -44.92 8.54
CA TYR A 185 -16.99 -45.10 9.31
C TYR A 185 -15.75 -45.11 8.40
N VAL A 186 -15.54 -44.02 7.66
CA VAL A 186 -14.25 -43.73 6.97
C VAL A 186 -13.48 -42.60 7.70
N TYR A 187 -14.00 -42.11 8.84
CA TYR A 187 -13.40 -40.99 9.57
C TYR A 187 -12.63 -41.34 10.86
N GLU A 188 -12.46 -42.62 11.21
CA GLU A 188 -11.59 -43.02 12.34
C GLU A 188 -10.20 -43.57 11.94
N GLU A 189 -9.95 -43.89 10.66
CA GLU A 189 -8.64 -44.46 10.25
C GLU A 189 -7.46 -43.46 10.27
N ARG A 190 -7.68 -42.17 10.55
CA ARG A 190 -6.60 -41.18 10.65
C ARG A 190 -6.06 -40.91 12.06
N LYS A 191 -6.66 -41.46 13.13
CA LYS A 191 -6.14 -41.25 14.50
C LYS A 191 -5.20 -42.34 15.02
N LYS A 192 -5.18 -43.56 14.46
CA LYS A 192 -4.29 -44.64 14.95
C LYS A 192 -2.96 -44.82 14.23
N LYS A 193 -2.66 -44.10 13.13
CA LYS A 193 -1.35 -44.18 12.46
C LYS A 193 -0.24 -43.28 13.06
N LYS A 194 -0.45 -42.69 14.24
CA LYS A 194 0.54 -41.83 14.92
C LYS A 194 1.01 -42.30 16.31
N GLU A 195 0.57 -43.47 16.80
CA GLU A 195 1.06 -44.01 18.09
C GLU A 195 2.00 -45.22 17.97
N ASP A 196 2.32 -45.74 16.77
CA ASP A 196 3.22 -46.90 16.60
C ASP A 196 4.47 -46.60 15.72
N LYS A 197 5.17 -45.51 16.05
CA LYS A 197 6.60 -45.35 15.75
C LYS A 197 7.33 -44.69 16.92
N ARG A 198 7.44 -45.42 18.04
CA ARG A 198 8.63 -45.48 18.91
C ARG A 198 8.48 -46.55 19.98
#